data_AF-A0A356TEK4-F1
#
_entry.id   AF-A0A356TEK4-F1
#
_cell.length_a   1.000
_cell.length_b   1.000
_cell.length_c   1.000
_cell.angle_alpha   90.00
_cell.angle_beta   90.00
_cell.angle_gamma   90.00
#
_symmetry.space_group_name_H-M   'P 1'
#
loop_
_entity.id
_entity.type
_entity.pdbx_description
1 polymer ?
#
loop_
_entity_poly.entity_id
_entity_poly.type
_entity_poly.pdbx_seq_one_letter_code
_entity_poly.pdbx_strand_id
1 'polypeptide(L)'
;MAMPDVCQVPAPPGPPVPTPFPNVAMLNQADGSTCSDRVRIGGRKTCTVQTEVSRTSGDEAGTAKGVMSGTNMDKAVFRSGVSSVKVEGHDIVTHLKPTAHNGSNANAPMGTQAAPSQTTVIVG
;
A
#
# COMPACT_ATOMS: atom_id res chain seq x y z
N MET A 1 -4.27 3.24 -2.88
CA MET A 1 -4.12 3.17 -4.34
C MET A 1 -3.10 4.20 -4.74
N ALA A 2 -2.20 3.82 -5.65
CA ALA A 2 -1.23 4.67 -6.30
C ALA A 2 -1.35 4.50 -7.82
N MET A 3 -1.15 5.59 -8.57
CA MET A 3 -1.21 5.60 -10.04
C MET A 3 -0.49 6.86 -10.57
N PRO A 4 0.18 6.80 -11.74
CA PRO A 4 0.51 5.59 -12.50
C PRO A 4 1.71 4.84 -11.90
N ASP A 5 1.60 3.52 -11.83
CA ASP A 5 2.73 2.60 -11.60
C ASP A 5 3.29 2.16 -12.96
N VAL A 6 4.40 2.75 -13.40
CA VAL A 6 4.90 2.54 -14.77
C VAL A 6 5.77 1.30 -14.83
N CYS A 7 5.22 0.17 -15.26
CA CYS A 7 5.95 -1.09 -15.37
C CYS A 7 6.37 -1.38 -16.80
N GLN A 8 7.44 -2.17 -16.95
CA GLN A 8 7.90 -2.65 -18.26
C GLN A 8 7.06 -3.86 -18.70
N VAL A 9 6.48 -3.78 -19.90
CA VAL A 9 5.71 -4.88 -20.51
C VAL A 9 6.52 -5.47 -21.68
N PRO A 10 6.83 -6.78 -21.70
CA PRO A 10 7.50 -7.40 -22.84
C PRO A 10 6.68 -7.25 -24.13
N ALA A 11 7.32 -6.76 -25.19
CA ALA A 11 6.69 -6.58 -26.50
C ALA A 11 7.54 -7.18 -27.65
N PRO A 12 7.74 -8.51 -27.71
CA PRO A 12 8.55 -9.13 -28.77
C PRO A 12 8.00 -8.86 -30.18
N PRO A 13 8.86 -8.63 -31.19
CA PRO A 13 10.34 -8.65 -31.15
C PRO A 13 10.98 -7.34 -30.68
N GLY A 14 10.20 -6.34 -30.28
CA GLY A 14 10.67 -5.03 -29.83
C GLY A 14 11.13 -4.99 -28.37
N PRO A 15 11.72 -3.85 -27.95
CA PRO A 15 12.06 -3.61 -26.55
C PRO A 15 10.80 -3.52 -25.67
N PRO A 16 10.91 -3.80 -24.35
CA PRO A 16 9.81 -3.61 -23.41
C PRO A 16 9.23 -2.18 -23.46
N VAL A 17 7.91 -2.09 -23.32
CA VAL A 17 7.17 -0.83 -23.39
C VAL A 17 6.79 -0.37 -21.97
N PRO A 18 7.21 0.85 -21.54
CA PRO A 18 6.75 1.44 -20.30
C PRO A 18 5.23 1.66 -20.35
N THR A 19 4.50 0.99 -19.48
CA THR A 19 3.03 1.01 -19.48
C THR A 19 2.51 1.45 -18.10
N PRO A 20 1.61 2.44 -18.02
CA PRO A 20 1.05 2.88 -16.75
C PRO A 20 0.00 1.89 -16.24
N PHE A 21 0.15 1.45 -14.99
CA PHE A 21 -0.81 0.58 -14.30
C PHE A 21 -1.39 1.23 -13.04
N PRO A 22 -2.61 0.84 -12.62
CA PRO A 22 -3.04 1.09 -11.25
C PRO A 22 -2.27 0.18 -10.28
N ASN A 23 -1.99 0.67 -9.07
CA ASN A 23 -1.48 -0.16 -7.99
C ASN A 23 -2.35 -0.01 -6.74
N VAL A 24 -2.95 -1.12 -6.31
CA VAL A 24 -3.95 -1.17 -5.24
C VAL A 24 -3.44 -2.07 -4.11
N ALA A 25 -3.62 -1.59 -2.88
CA ALA A 25 -3.40 -2.33 -1.65
C ALA A 25 -4.73 -2.36 -0.91
N MET A 26 -5.14 -3.53 -0.45
CA MET A 26 -6.39 -3.69 0.30
C MET A 26 -6.07 -3.98 1.77
N LEU A 27 -6.59 -3.18 2.70
CA LEU A 27 -6.30 -3.33 4.14
C LEU A 27 -6.87 -4.62 4.75
N ASN A 28 -7.84 -5.26 4.11
CA ASN A 28 -8.26 -6.61 4.49
C ASN A 28 -7.18 -7.67 4.24
N GLN A 29 -6.16 -7.35 3.44
CA GLN A 29 -4.97 -8.17 3.18
C GLN A 29 -3.73 -7.66 3.95
N ALA A 30 -3.93 -6.78 4.94
CA ALA A 30 -2.84 -6.35 5.81
C ALA A 30 -2.26 -7.55 6.57
N ASP A 31 -0.93 -7.57 6.71
CA ASP A 31 -0.25 -8.55 7.55
C ASP A 31 -0.62 -8.29 9.01
N GLY A 32 -1.40 -9.20 9.58
CA GLY A 32 -1.85 -9.11 10.97
C GLY A 32 -0.72 -9.08 11.99
N SER A 33 0.49 -9.53 11.65
CA SER A 33 1.68 -9.45 12.51
C SER A 33 2.31 -8.05 12.55
N THR A 34 1.99 -7.20 11.56
CA THR A 34 2.43 -5.80 11.48
C THR A 34 1.35 -4.80 11.94
N CYS A 35 0.17 -5.31 12.27
CA CYS A 35 -0.91 -4.56 12.90
C CYS A 35 -0.77 -4.62 14.43
N SER A 36 -1.50 -3.75 15.14
CA SER A 36 -1.49 -3.78 16.60
C SER A 36 -1.88 -5.15 17.17
N ASP A 37 -1.16 -5.58 18.19
CA ASP A 37 -1.39 -6.86 18.86
C ASP A 37 -2.48 -6.78 19.93
N ARG A 38 -2.53 -5.67 20.67
CA ARG A 38 -3.42 -5.49 21.81
C ARG A 38 -4.60 -4.59 21.50
N VAL A 39 -4.43 -3.59 20.63
CA VAL A 39 -5.45 -2.57 20.40
C VAL A 39 -6.33 -2.95 19.23
N ARG A 40 -7.64 -3.01 19.49
CA ARG A 40 -8.66 -3.28 18.49
C ARG A 40 -9.65 -2.13 18.39
N ILE A 41 -10.04 -1.78 17.17
CA ILE A 41 -11.11 -0.81 16.88
C ILE A 41 -12.16 -1.54 16.04
N GLY A 42 -13.43 -1.49 16.46
CA GLY A 42 -14.51 -2.26 15.81
C GLY A 42 -14.26 -3.78 15.79
N GLY A 43 -13.57 -4.31 16.81
CA GLY A 43 -13.24 -5.73 16.93
C GLY A 43 -12.09 -6.22 16.04
N ARG A 44 -11.47 -5.34 15.24
CA ARG A 44 -10.36 -5.67 14.33
C ARG A 44 -9.04 -5.10 14.85
N LYS A 45 -7.91 -5.74 14.49
CA LYS A 45 -6.58 -5.21 14.79
C LYS A 45 -6.44 -3.79 14.23
N THR A 46 -5.82 -2.91 15.00
CA THR A 46 -5.66 -1.51 14.62
C THR A 46 -4.45 -1.34 13.73
N CYS A 47 -4.61 -0.62 12.61
CA CYS A 47 -3.50 -0.28 11.74
C CYS A 47 -2.72 0.90 12.31
N THR A 48 -1.40 0.87 12.15
CA THR A 48 -0.47 1.96 12.50
C THR A 48 0.47 2.22 11.34
N VAL A 49 1.40 3.16 11.49
CA VAL A 49 2.46 3.39 10.49
C VAL A 49 3.38 2.18 10.26
N GLN A 50 3.36 1.17 11.15
CA GLN A 50 4.09 -0.09 10.95
C GLN A 50 3.34 -1.10 10.09
N THR A 51 2.04 -0.90 9.86
CA THR A 51 1.21 -1.85 9.15
C THR A 51 1.63 -1.97 7.69
N GLU A 52 1.86 -3.21 7.27
CA GLU A 52 2.19 -3.58 5.91
C GLU A 52 1.04 -4.37 5.28
N VAL A 53 0.77 -4.10 4.01
CA VAL A 53 -0.07 -4.97 3.17
C VAL A 53 0.89 -5.76 2.30
N SER A 54 0.96 -7.09 2.50
CA SER A 54 2.05 -7.93 1.97
C SER A 54 2.14 -7.96 0.45
N ARG A 55 1.07 -7.58 -0.25
CA ARG A 55 1.00 -7.61 -1.71
C ARG A 55 0.15 -6.48 -2.25
N THR A 56 0.58 -5.93 -3.37
CA THR A 56 -0.22 -5.01 -4.17
C THR A 56 -0.66 -5.64 -5.49
N SER A 57 -1.68 -5.06 -6.13
CA SER A 57 -2.33 -5.58 -7.34
C SER A 57 -2.65 -4.48 -8.35
N GLY A 58 -2.82 -4.85 -9.62
CA GLY A 58 -3.17 -3.97 -10.74
C GLY A 58 -2.03 -3.74 -11.74
N ASP A 59 -0.80 -4.12 -11.39
CA ASP A 59 0.44 -3.98 -12.17
C ASP A 59 1.01 -5.33 -12.67
N GLU A 60 0.23 -6.41 -12.58
CA GLU A 60 0.68 -7.79 -12.86
C GLU A 60 1.11 -8.01 -14.31
N ALA A 61 0.53 -7.26 -15.24
CA ALA A 61 0.89 -7.31 -16.66
C ALA A 61 2.28 -6.72 -16.95
N GLY A 62 2.83 -5.93 -16.04
CA GLY A 62 4.19 -5.41 -16.06
C GLY A 62 5.22 -6.46 -15.63
N THR A 63 5.33 -7.56 -16.37
CA THR A 63 6.14 -8.72 -15.99
C THR A 63 7.65 -8.46 -15.97
N ALA A 64 8.10 -7.37 -16.60
CA ALA A 64 9.47 -6.88 -16.49
C ALA A 64 9.68 -5.84 -15.36
N LYS A 65 8.72 -5.79 -14.41
CA LYS A 65 8.75 -5.02 -13.15
C LYS A 65 8.65 -3.50 -13.31
N GLY A 66 8.51 -2.79 -12.20
CA GLY A 66 8.43 -1.33 -12.16
C GLY A 66 9.74 -0.66 -12.58
N VAL A 67 9.64 0.40 -13.39
CA VAL A 67 10.81 1.12 -13.94
C VAL A 67 11.71 1.70 -12.84
N MET A 68 11.12 2.21 -11.77
CA MET A 68 11.84 2.80 -10.63
C MET A 68 12.01 1.82 -9.46
N SER A 69 11.01 0.98 -9.17
CA SER A 69 11.05 0.07 -8.01
C SER A 69 11.86 -1.20 -8.26
N GLY A 70 11.99 -1.65 -9.51
CA GLY A 70 12.55 -2.97 -9.84
C GLY A 70 11.71 -4.14 -9.29
N THR A 71 10.48 -3.87 -8.85
CA THR A 71 9.52 -4.85 -8.31
C THR A 71 8.14 -4.61 -8.90
N ASN A 72 7.29 -5.63 -8.87
CA ASN A 72 5.86 -5.54 -9.11
C ASN A 72 5.16 -6.41 -8.05
N MET A 73 3.91 -6.09 -7.72
CA MET A 73 3.14 -6.77 -6.69
C MET A 73 3.82 -6.84 -5.30
N ASP A 74 4.76 -5.96 -4.98
CA ASP A 74 5.42 -5.93 -3.67
C ASP A 74 4.52 -5.21 -2.64
N LYS A 75 4.93 -5.19 -1.38
CA LYS A 75 4.12 -4.69 -0.27
C LYS A 75 3.73 -3.22 -0.41
N ALA A 76 2.65 -2.83 0.27
CA ALA A 76 2.33 -1.44 0.53
C ALA A 76 2.52 -1.10 2.01
N VAL A 77 3.01 0.11 2.28
CA VAL A 77 3.28 0.61 3.63
C VAL A 77 2.72 2.02 3.81
N PHE A 78 2.35 2.37 5.04
CA PHE A 78 1.96 3.74 5.37
C PHE A 78 3.19 4.64 5.54
N ARG A 79 3.09 5.89 5.09
CA ARG A 79 4.19 6.86 5.15
C ARG A 79 4.04 7.91 6.23
N SER A 80 2.81 8.09 6.72
CA SER A 80 2.54 8.93 7.88
C SER A 80 1.25 8.48 8.57
N GLY A 81 1.14 8.81 9.85
CA GLY A 81 -0.03 8.60 10.68
C GLY A 81 -0.50 9.90 11.33
N VAL A 82 -1.27 9.77 12.41
CA VAL A 82 -1.65 10.87 13.30
C VAL A 82 -0.74 10.81 14.52
N SER A 83 0.13 11.80 14.69
CA SER A 83 1.17 11.80 15.74
C SER A 83 0.64 12.07 17.14
N SER A 84 -0.55 12.68 17.26
CA SER A 84 -1.22 12.94 18.54
C SER A 84 -1.84 11.69 19.17
N VAL A 85 -2.03 10.62 18.39
CA VAL A 85 -2.66 9.37 18.86
C VAL A 85 -1.73 8.21 18.55
N LYS A 86 -1.20 7.59 19.60
CA LYS A 86 -0.29 6.45 19.49
C LYS A 86 -0.98 5.16 19.90
N VAL A 87 -0.82 4.15 19.05
CA VAL A 87 -1.21 2.77 19.29
C VAL A 87 0.07 1.96 19.42
N GLU A 88 0.32 1.43 20.62
CA GLU A 88 1.54 0.65 20.92
C GLU A 88 2.83 1.42 20.57
N GLY A 89 2.84 2.73 20.81
CA GLY A 89 3.98 3.61 20.54
C GLY A 89 4.06 4.14 19.11
N HIS A 90 3.22 3.63 18.20
CA HIS A 90 3.22 3.99 16.78
C HIS A 90 2.06 4.91 16.44
N ASP A 91 2.27 5.84 15.52
CA ASP A 91 1.23 6.74 15.06
C ASP A 91 0.09 5.93 14.41
N ILE A 92 -1.14 6.19 14.84
CA ILE A 92 -2.32 5.54 14.25
C ILE A 92 -2.50 6.01 12.79
N VAL A 93 -2.91 5.12 11.91
CA VAL A 93 -3.27 5.51 10.53
C VAL A 93 -4.78 5.65 10.41
N THR A 94 -5.18 6.73 9.76
CA THR A 94 -6.58 7.11 9.52
C THR A 94 -6.88 7.08 8.02
N HIS A 95 -8.15 7.28 7.68
CA HIS A 95 -8.54 7.34 6.28
C HIS A 95 -7.75 8.43 5.51
N LEU A 96 -7.46 8.20 4.23
CA LEU A 96 -6.68 9.09 3.36
C LEU A 96 -5.21 9.27 3.73
N LYS A 97 -4.67 8.52 4.70
CA LYS A 97 -3.23 8.56 4.97
C LYS A 97 -2.42 8.09 3.75
N PRO A 98 -1.25 8.70 3.52
CA PRO A 98 -0.43 8.41 2.36
C PRO A 98 0.23 7.02 2.49
N THR A 99 0.26 6.30 1.38
CA THR A 99 0.84 4.96 1.24
C THR A 99 1.91 4.94 0.17
N ALA A 100 2.93 4.10 0.35
CA ALA A 100 3.81 3.68 -0.74
C ALA A 100 3.41 2.29 -1.19
N HIS A 101 3.53 2.05 -2.50
CA HIS A 101 3.13 0.82 -3.17
C HIS A 101 4.35 0.26 -3.91
N ASN A 102 4.46 -1.07 -4.02
CA ASN A 102 5.66 -1.75 -4.52
C ASN A 102 6.93 -1.49 -3.70
N GLY A 103 6.80 -1.58 -2.36
CA GLY A 103 7.88 -1.40 -1.41
C GLY A 103 8.20 0.06 -1.08
N SER A 104 9.36 0.29 -0.45
CA SER A 104 9.80 1.62 -0.01
C SER A 104 10.38 2.49 -1.13
N ASN A 105 10.76 1.90 -2.27
CA ASN A 105 11.16 2.62 -3.48
C ASN A 105 10.03 2.53 -4.51
N ALA A 106 8.89 3.15 -4.18
CA ALA A 106 7.67 3.03 -4.96
C ALA A 106 7.85 3.59 -6.38
N ASN A 107 7.36 2.84 -7.36
CA ASN A 107 7.38 3.21 -8.78
C ASN A 107 6.19 4.08 -9.20
N ALA A 108 5.15 4.10 -8.37
CA ALA A 108 4.04 5.03 -8.47
C ALA A 108 4.24 6.25 -7.55
N PRO A 109 3.63 7.41 -7.88
CA PRO A 109 3.49 8.52 -6.93
C PRO A 109 2.89 8.04 -5.62
N MET A 110 3.10 8.82 -4.56
CA MET A 110 2.52 8.56 -3.24
C MET A 110 1.02 8.25 -3.36
N GLY A 111 0.66 7.03 -2.97
CA GLY A 111 -0.72 6.58 -2.94
C GLY A 111 -1.44 7.09 -1.70
N THR A 112 -2.74 6.80 -1.64
CA THR A 112 -3.55 7.08 -0.46
C THR A 112 -4.42 5.88 -0.10
N GLN A 113 -4.70 5.73 1.19
CA GLN A 113 -5.73 4.81 1.66
C GLN A 113 -7.13 5.35 1.33
N ALA A 114 -7.52 5.23 0.07
CA ALA A 114 -8.77 5.75 -0.48
C ALA A 114 -10.03 4.98 -0.06
N ALA A 115 -9.89 3.78 0.50
CA ALA A 115 -11.01 3.02 1.07
C ALA A 115 -10.82 2.87 2.59
N PRO A 116 -11.88 3.04 3.40
CA PRO A 116 -11.79 2.82 4.85
C PRO A 116 -11.53 1.34 5.17
N SER A 117 -10.84 1.06 6.28
CA SER A 117 -10.52 -0.30 6.72
C SER A 117 -11.74 -1.07 7.25
N GLN A 118 -12.79 -0.34 7.63
CA GLN A 118 -14.10 -0.82 8.04
C GLN A 118 -15.12 0.31 7.94
N THR A 119 -16.41 -0.03 7.98
CA THR A 119 -17.51 0.94 7.91
C THR A 119 -18.19 1.22 9.24
N THR A 120 -17.92 0.43 10.30
CA THR A 120 -18.57 0.58 11.61
C THR A 120 -17.97 1.72 12.42
N VAL A 121 -16.63 1.85 12.41
CA VAL A 121 -15.90 2.94 13.06
C VAL A 121 -14.83 3.45 12.12
N ILE A 122 -14.94 4.71 11.71
CA ILE A 122 -13.93 5.39 10.90
C ILE A 122 -13.15 6.32 11.83
N VAL A 123 -11.84 6.12 11.91
CA VAL A 123 -10.94 7.05 12.60
C VAL A 123 -10.65 8.19 11.63
N GLY A 124 -11.06 9.41 12.00
CA GLY A 124 -10.81 10.66 11.27
C GLY A 124 -9.45 11.25 11.61
#